data_AF-A0A1B6GQ85-F1
#
_entry.id   AF-A0A1B6GQ85-F1
#
_cell.length_a   1.000
_cell.length_b   1.000
_cell.length_c   1.000
_cell.angle_alpha   90.00
_cell.angle_beta   90.00
_cell.angle_gamma   90.00
#
_symmetry.space_group_name_H-M   'P 1'
#
loop_
_entity.id
_entity.type
_entity.pdbx_description
1 polymer ?
#
loop_
_entity_poly.entity_id
_entity_poly.type
_entity_poly.pdbx_seq_one_letter_code
_entity_poly.pdbx_strand_id
1 'polypeptide(L)'
;CHGSEFSLGHCLHEEIGEIHCPGDRDNIASVVCTQDMADLVIDAEEIERTTHLDDRQLYFLQCAMEENCLASQAYKIQQEQPYSWHLETRRLLRFTARILNAGTADFRPSVPKHLWEFHQCHMHYHSMEVFATFDVMDSNNVRVAEGHKAS
;
A
#
# COMPACT_ATOMS: atom_id res chain seq x y z
N CYS A 1 15.14 -7.63 -13.43
CA CYS A 1 14.68 -7.09 -14.71
C CYS A 1 13.98 -5.76 -14.46
N HIS A 2 14.15 -4.77 -15.32
CA HIS A 2 13.39 -3.52 -15.35
C HIS A 2 12.03 -3.67 -16.04
N GLY A 3 11.85 -4.70 -16.86
CA GLY A 3 10.63 -4.99 -17.63
C GLY A 3 10.68 -4.53 -19.09
N SER A 4 11.72 -3.79 -19.47
CA SER A 4 11.94 -3.32 -20.85
C SER A 4 13.00 -4.14 -21.61
N GLU A 5 13.52 -5.20 -21.02
CA GLU A 5 14.52 -6.07 -21.63
C GLU A 5 13.92 -6.96 -22.73
N PHE A 6 14.70 -7.18 -23.79
CA PHE A 6 14.28 -8.06 -24.91
C PHE A 6 14.40 -9.56 -24.61
N SER A 7 15.20 -9.93 -23.61
CA SER A 7 15.37 -11.32 -23.18
C SER A 7 15.84 -11.40 -21.72
N LEU A 8 15.65 -12.55 -21.09
CA LEU A 8 16.08 -12.77 -19.69
C LEU A 8 17.59 -12.56 -19.49
N GLY A 9 18.41 -12.86 -20.51
CA GLY A 9 19.87 -12.66 -20.45
C GLY A 9 20.32 -11.19 -20.53
N HIS A 10 19.41 -10.25 -20.75
CA HIS A 10 19.70 -8.81 -20.68
C HIS A 10 19.30 -8.18 -19.35
N CYS A 11 18.61 -8.93 -18.48
CA CYS A 11 18.35 -8.47 -17.13
C CYS A 11 19.63 -8.42 -16.32
N LEU A 12 19.68 -7.60 -15.28
CA LEU A 12 20.72 -7.71 -14.27
C LEU A 12 20.66 -9.11 -13.63
N HIS A 13 21.72 -9.90 -13.80
CA HIS A 13 21.86 -11.24 -13.25
C HIS A 13 23.34 -11.53 -12.92
N GLU A 14 23.59 -12.54 -12.07
CA GLU A 14 24.95 -13.02 -11.78
C GLU A 14 25.61 -13.61 -13.03
N GLU A 15 26.94 -13.51 -13.12
CA GLU A 15 27.68 -14.07 -14.26
C GLU A 15 27.67 -15.61 -14.23
N ILE A 16 27.63 -16.20 -15.43
CA ILE A 16 27.61 -17.65 -15.60
C ILE A 16 28.95 -18.22 -15.11
N GLY A 17 28.92 -18.88 -13.95
CA GLY A 17 30.11 -19.50 -13.33
C GLY A 17 30.26 -19.21 -11.84
N GLU A 18 29.72 -18.08 -11.38
CA GLU A 18 29.69 -17.67 -9.96
C GLU A 18 28.24 -17.50 -9.48
N ILE A 19 27.38 -18.48 -9.80
CA ILE A 19 25.95 -18.42 -9.47
C ILE A 19 25.74 -18.92 -8.04
N HIS A 20 25.15 -18.09 -7.19
CA HIS A 20 24.69 -18.49 -5.86
C HIS A 20 23.17 -18.65 -5.84
N CYS A 21 22.69 -19.89 -5.91
CA CYS A 21 21.29 -20.20 -5.66
C CYS A 21 21.17 -20.83 -4.26
N PRO A 22 20.67 -20.10 -3.25
CA PRO A 22 20.53 -20.64 -1.90
C PRO A 22 19.47 -21.75 -1.86
N GLY A 23 19.63 -22.76 -1.00
CA GLY A 23 18.65 -23.85 -0.78
C GLY A 23 18.98 -25.19 -1.46
N ASP A 24 18.35 -26.27 -1.00
CA ASP A 24 18.51 -27.61 -1.58
C ASP A 24 17.68 -27.75 -2.85
N ARG A 25 18.31 -27.48 -4.01
CA ARG A 25 17.93 -27.88 -5.39
C ARG A 25 16.56 -27.47 -5.97
N ASP A 26 15.61 -26.94 -5.20
CA ASP A 26 14.22 -26.76 -5.65
C ASP A 26 13.78 -25.30 -5.88
N ASN A 27 14.71 -24.35 -5.88
CA ASN A 27 14.40 -22.95 -6.15
C ASN A 27 14.38 -22.68 -7.66
N ILE A 28 13.28 -23.09 -8.30
CA ILE A 28 13.03 -22.92 -9.74
C ILE A 28 11.99 -21.81 -9.93
N ALA A 29 12.34 -20.80 -10.73
CA ALA A 29 11.39 -19.78 -11.18
C ALA A 29 10.54 -20.32 -12.34
N SER A 30 9.24 -20.00 -12.32
CA SER A 30 8.28 -20.35 -13.39
C SER A 30 7.39 -19.16 -13.71
N VAL A 31 6.82 -19.14 -14.91
CA VAL A 31 5.94 -18.08 -15.40
C VAL A 31 4.69 -18.67 -16.02
N VAL A 32 3.57 -17.94 -15.92
CA VAL A 32 2.33 -18.24 -16.62
C VAL A 32 1.98 -17.03 -17.47
N CYS A 33 1.83 -17.23 -18.78
CA CYS A 33 1.55 -16.17 -19.73
C CYS A 33 0.07 -16.16 -20.11
N THR A 34 -0.50 -14.97 -20.27
CA THR A 34 -1.84 -14.71 -20.77
C THR A 34 -1.80 -13.59 -21.82
N GLN A 35 -2.79 -13.55 -22.70
CA GLN A 35 -2.89 -12.49 -23.73
C GLN A 35 -3.48 -11.19 -23.17
N ASP A 36 -4.27 -11.28 -22.09
CA ASP A 36 -4.95 -10.15 -21.47
C ASP A 36 -4.35 -9.81 -20.09
N MET A 37 -4.37 -8.53 -19.73
CA MET A 37 -3.80 -8.01 -18.48
C MET A 37 -4.62 -6.84 -17.94
N ALA A 38 -4.73 -6.73 -16.62
CA ALA A 38 -5.30 -5.55 -15.97
C ALA A 38 -4.28 -4.39 -15.97
N ASP A 39 -4.76 -3.16 -16.03
CA ASP A 39 -3.94 -1.95 -15.99
C ASP A 39 -4.61 -0.94 -15.05
N LEU A 40 -4.03 -0.73 -13.86
CA LEU A 40 -4.63 0.09 -12.83
C LEU A 40 -4.11 1.53 -12.91
N VAL A 41 -5.01 2.47 -13.17
CA VAL A 41 -4.71 3.89 -13.34
C VAL A 41 -5.36 4.68 -12.20
N ILE A 42 -4.56 5.47 -11.49
CA ILE A 42 -5.04 6.38 -10.45
C ILE A 42 -5.64 7.63 -11.10
N ASP A 43 -6.82 8.03 -10.62
CA ASP A 43 -7.47 9.26 -11.03
C ASP A 43 -6.88 10.46 -10.28
N ALA A 44 -5.90 11.13 -10.89
CA ALA A 44 -5.24 12.29 -10.30
C ALA A 44 -6.18 13.49 -10.13
N GLU A 45 -7.15 13.67 -11.03
CA GLU A 45 -8.09 14.79 -10.97
C GLU A 45 -9.06 14.63 -9.79
N GLU A 46 -9.51 13.40 -9.50
CA GLU A 46 -10.32 13.11 -8.32
C GLU A 46 -9.56 13.40 -7.02
N ILE A 47 -8.27 13.03 -6.94
CA ILE A 47 -7.42 13.36 -5.80
C ILE A 47 -7.34 14.87 -5.64
N GLU A 48 -7.01 15.61 -6.70
CA GLU A 48 -6.88 17.07 -6.67
C GLU A 48 -8.18 17.74 -6.19
N ARG A 49 -9.33 17.32 -6.73
CA ARG A 49 -10.64 17.90 -6.40
C ARG A 49 -11.10 17.63 -4.96
N THR A 50 -10.73 16.48 -4.40
CA THR A 50 -11.20 16.04 -3.08
C THR A 50 -10.19 16.26 -1.96
N THR A 51 -8.97 16.72 -2.29
CA THR A 51 -7.92 16.97 -1.31
C THR A 51 -8.29 18.09 -0.36
N HIS A 52 -8.28 17.81 0.95
CA HIS A 52 -8.51 18.80 2.01
C HIS A 52 -7.85 18.39 3.32
N LEU A 53 -7.65 19.38 4.20
CA LEU A 53 -7.19 19.14 5.57
C LEU A 53 -8.39 19.01 6.52
N ASP A 54 -8.34 17.99 7.38
CA ASP A 54 -9.34 17.72 8.41
C ASP A 54 -8.63 17.50 9.75
N ASP A 55 -8.88 18.39 10.71
CA ASP A 55 -8.34 18.29 12.08
C ASP A 55 -9.34 17.50 12.93
N ARG A 56 -8.95 16.31 13.39
CA ARG A 56 -9.82 15.38 14.15
C ARG A 56 -9.20 14.95 15.46
N GLN A 57 -10.01 14.93 16.52
CA GLN A 57 -9.62 14.35 17.79
C GLN A 57 -9.42 12.84 17.67
N LEU A 58 -8.43 12.30 18.39
CA LEU A 58 -8.13 10.88 18.44
C LEU A 58 -9.33 10.05 18.93
N TYR A 59 -10.23 10.63 19.72
CA TYR A 59 -11.49 10.00 20.11
C TYR A 59 -12.30 9.48 18.91
N PHE A 60 -12.34 10.21 17.78
CA PHE A 60 -13.08 9.80 16.58
C PHE A 60 -12.27 8.89 15.64
N LEU A 61 -11.01 8.64 15.95
CA LEU A 61 -10.08 7.88 15.11
C LEU A 61 -9.70 6.53 15.74
N GLN A 62 -10.46 6.05 16.73
CA GLN A 62 -10.16 4.81 17.46
C GLN A 62 -10.01 3.61 16.53
N CYS A 63 -10.98 3.41 15.63
CA CYS A 63 -10.88 2.31 14.68
C CYS A 63 -9.66 2.45 13.77
N ALA A 64 -9.40 3.66 13.25
CA ALA A 64 -8.21 3.93 12.46
C ALA A 64 -6.92 3.67 13.25
N MET A 65 -6.92 3.88 14.57
CA MET A 65 -5.78 3.52 15.41
C MET A 65 -5.61 2.00 15.53
N GLU A 66 -6.69 1.26 15.76
CA GLU A 66 -6.68 -0.21 15.85
C GLU A 66 -6.18 -0.86 14.54
N GLU A 67 -6.50 -0.26 13.39
CA GLU A 67 -6.04 -0.70 12.07
C GLU A 67 -4.68 -0.11 11.64
N ASN A 68 -3.94 0.55 12.52
CA ASN A 68 -2.61 1.13 12.22
C ASN A 68 -2.61 2.24 11.14
N CYS A 69 -3.72 2.97 11.01
CA CYS A 69 -3.92 4.04 10.03
C CYS A 69 -3.49 5.45 10.50
N LEU A 70 -2.87 5.60 11.68
CA LEU A 70 -2.30 6.88 12.13
C LEU A 70 -0.77 6.83 12.19
N ALA A 71 -0.12 7.99 12.20
CA ALA A 71 1.32 8.08 12.39
C ALA A 71 1.73 7.60 13.80
N SER A 72 2.96 7.11 13.95
CA SER A 72 3.59 6.58 15.16
C SER A 72 3.40 7.47 16.38
N GLN A 73 3.41 8.79 16.19
CA GLN A 73 3.20 9.77 17.25
C GLN A 73 1.83 9.64 17.95
N ALA A 74 0.77 9.24 17.23
CA ALA A 74 -0.55 9.04 17.83
C ALA A 74 -0.53 7.91 18.87
N TYR A 75 0.21 6.83 18.61
CA TYR A 75 0.37 5.71 19.54
C TYR A 75 1.27 6.06 20.73
N LYS A 76 2.30 6.87 20.53
CA LYS A 76 3.12 7.41 21.64
C LYS A 76 2.26 8.25 22.58
N ILE A 77 1.44 9.16 22.04
CA ILE A 77 0.50 9.96 22.83
C ILE A 77 -0.46 9.07 23.63
N GLN A 78 -1.00 8.01 23.02
CA GLN A 78 -1.88 7.07 23.71
C GLN A 78 -1.20 6.38 24.90
N GLN A 79 0.07 5.99 24.75
CA GLN A 79 0.85 5.33 25.80
C GLN A 79 1.29 6.30 26.90
N GLU A 80 1.74 7.49 26.53
CA GLU A 80 2.25 8.51 27.46
C GLU A 80 1.14 9.23 28.23
N GLN A 81 -0.06 9.35 27.63
CA GLN A 81 -1.19 10.11 28.19
C GLN A 81 -2.49 9.28 28.23
N PRO A 82 -2.55 8.18 29.00
CA PRO A 82 -3.64 7.21 28.93
C PRO A 82 -5.03 7.78 29.27
N TYR A 83 -5.09 8.89 30.01
CA TYR A 83 -6.36 9.51 30.43
C TYR A 83 -6.83 10.66 29.53
N SER A 84 -5.96 11.24 28.70
CA SER A 84 -6.27 12.45 27.90
C SER A 84 -5.99 12.31 26.41
N TRP A 85 -5.32 11.23 25.96
CA TRP A 85 -4.96 11.05 24.55
C TRP A 85 -6.13 11.24 23.58
N HIS A 86 -7.34 10.84 23.97
CA HIS A 86 -8.54 10.94 23.13
C HIS A 86 -8.93 12.39 22.78
N LEU A 87 -8.50 13.37 23.58
CA LEU A 87 -8.73 14.79 23.36
C LEU A 87 -7.70 15.42 22.40
N GLU A 88 -6.56 14.77 22.19
CA GLU A 88 -5.52 15.24 21.30
C GLU A 88 -6.00 15.20 19.84
N THR A 89 -5.53 16.17 19.05
CA THR A 89 -5.97 16.36 17.66
C THR A 89 -4.88 15.92 16.68
N ARG A 90 -5.31 15.26 15.60
CA ARG A 90 -4.49 14.93 14.43
C ARG A 90 -4.98 15.70 13.23
N ARG A 91 -4.03 16.28 12.48
CA ARG A 91 -4.28 16.83 11.16
C ARG A 91 -4.19 15.72 10.12
N LEU A 92 -5.25 15.55 9.33
CA LEU A 92 -5.35 14.54 8.29
C LEU A 92 -5.42 15.22 6.93
N LEU A 93 -4.58 14.78 5.99
CA LEU A 93 -4.73 15.10 4.58
C LEU A 93 -5.66 14.04 3.97
N ARG A 94 -6.91 14.43 3.69
CA ARG A 94 -7.93 13.54 3.14
C ARG A 94 -8.05 13.76 1.65
N PHE A 95 -8.27 12.68 0.91
CA PHE A 95 -8.56 12.67 -0.51
C PHE A 95 -9.30 11.38 -0.86
N THR A 96 -9.94 11.35 -2.03
CA THR A 96 -10.57 10.16 -2.60
C THR A 96 -9.57 9.46 -3.52
N ALA A 97 -9.24 8.20 -3.20
CA ALA A 97 -8.46 7.35 -4.09
C ALA A 97 -9.39 6.60 -5.05
N ARG A 98 -9.50 7.07 -6.30
CA ARG A 98 -10.23 6.37 -7.36
C ARG A 98 -9.26 5.68 -8.30
N ILE A 99 -9.43 4.37 -8.48
CA ILE A 99 -8.57 3.54 -9.33
C ILE A 99 -9.44 2.94 -10.44
N LEU A 100 -9.04 3.17 -11.68
CA LEU A 100 -9.67 2.61 -12.88
C LEU A 100 -8.86 1.42 -13.37
N ASN A 101 -9.53 0.35 -13.81
CA ASN A 101 -8.89 -0.68 -14.63
C ASN A 101 -9.06 -0.32 -16.11
N ALA A 102 -8.00 0.18 -16.74
CA ALA A 102 -7.91 0.51 -18.15
C ALA A 102 -7.39 -0.67 -19.01
N GLY A 103 -7.15 -1.82 -18.39
CA GLY A 103 -6.64 -3.03 -19.05
C GLY A 103 -7.71 -3.80 -19.81
N THR A 104 -7.31 -4.98 -20.33
CA THR A 104 -8.20 -5.87 -21.10
C THR A 104 -8.72 -7.06 -20.30
N ALA A 105 -8.30 -7.22 -19.04
CA ALA A 105 -8.76 -8.25 -18.12
C ALA A 105 -9.14 -7.68 -16.75
N ASP A 106 -9.95 -8.45 -16.00
CA ASP A 106 -10.25 -8.15 -14.60
C ASP A 106 -8.99 -8.12 -13.74
N PHE A 107 -8.86 -7.11 -12.87
CA PHE A 107 -7.91 -7.15 -11.78
C PHE A 107 -8.41 -8.10 -10.69
N ARG A 108 -7.58 -9.07 -10.29
CA ARG A 108 -7.95 -10.08 -9.29
C ARG A 108 -6.86 -10.19 -8.21
N PRO A 109 -7.26 -10.31 -6.92
CA PRO A 109 -6.30 -10.51 -5.85
C PRO A 109 -5.62 -11.87 -5.99
N SER A 110 -4.33 -11.94 -5.64
CA SER A 110 -3.58 -13.20 -5.56
C SER A 110 -3.93 -14.01 -4.31
N VAL A 111 -4.41 -13.34 -3.24
CA VAL A 111 -4.76 -13.97 -1.97
C VAL A 111 -6.12 -14.67 -2.09
N PRO A 112 -6.21 -15.98 -1.75
CA PRO A 112 -7.46 -16.71 -1.81
C PRO A 112 -8.47 -16.19 -0.78
N LYS A 113 -9.76 -16.26 -1.11
CA LYS A 113 -10.87 -15.65 -0.35
C LYS A 113 -10.90 -15.97 1.14
N HIS A 114 -10.47 -17.16 1.54
CA HIS A 114 -10.47 -17.59 2.95
C HIS A 114 -9.36 -16.92 3.79
N LEU A 115 -8.40 -16.25 3.15
CA LEU A 115 -7.34 -15.47 3.79
C LEU A 115 -7.59 -13.97 3.72
N TRP A 116 -8.75 -13.53 3.22
CA TRP A 116 -9.09 -12.10 3.22
C TRP A 116 -9.30 -11.62 4.66
N GLU A 117 -8.79 -10.43 4.97
CA GLU A 117 -8.85 -9.85 6.30
C GLU A 117 -10.06 -8.94 6.42
N PHE A 118 -10.79 -9.03 7.54
CA PHE A 118 -11.94 -8.16 7.77
C PHE A 118 -11.49 -6.85 8.41
N HIS A 119 -11.81 -5.73 7.78
CA HIS A 119 -11.52 -4.40 8.30
C HIS A 119 -12.77 -3.81 8.96
N GLN A 120 -12.67 -3.57 10.28
CA GLN A 120 -13.76 -3.08 11.11
C GLN A 120 -14.14 -1.65 10.73
N CYS A 121 -13.20 -0.82 10.30
CA CYS A 121 -13.48 0.58 10.00
C CYS A 121 -14.37 0.73 8.76
N HIS A 122 -14.25 -0.21 7.82
CA HIS A 122 -14.98 -0.19 6.55
C HIS A 122 -16.08 -1.25 6.49
N MET A 123 -16.14 -2.17 7.46
CA MET A 123 -17.13 -3.24 7.57
C MET A 123 -17.15 -4.20 6.37
N HIS A 124 -16.00 -4.45 5.75
CA HIS A 124 -15.86 -5.42 4.66
C HIS A 124 -14.50 -6.13 4.67
N TYR A 125 -14.36 -7.16 3.84
CA TYR A 125 -13.10 -7.89 3.66
C TYR A 125 -12.17 -7.20 2.66
N HIS A 126 -10.91 -7.07 3.02
CA HIS A 126 -9.83 -6.64 2.16
C HIS A 126 -9.14 -7.87 1.57
N SER A 127 -8.97 -7.87 0.26
CA SER A 127 -8.44 -9.00 -0.50
C SER A 127 -6.94 -8.89 -0.82
N MET A 128 -6.33 -7.77 -0.43
CA MET A 128 -4.92 -7.46 -0.57
C MET A 128 -4.47 -6.77 0.70
N GLU A 129 -3.29 -7.12 1.20
CA GLU A 129 -2.76 -6.48 2.40
C GLU A 129 -2.19 -5.08 2.10
N VAL A 130 -1.53 -4.93 0.94
CA VAL A 130 -1.02 -3.66 0.41
C VAL A 130 -1.68 -3.44 -0.95
N PHE A 131 -2.63 -2.53 -1.06
CA PHE A 131 -3.13 -2.10 -2.37
C PHE A 131 -2.45 -0.81 -2.82
N ALA A 132 -2.30 0.16 -1.91
CA ALA A 132 -1.66 1.43 -2.20
C ALA A 132 -0.84 1.94 -1.00
N THR A 133 0.15 2.78 -1.30
CA THR A 133 0.93 3.53 -0.31
C THR A 133 0.75 5.02 -0.55
N PHE A 134 0.47 5.76 0.52
CA PHE A 134 0.26 7.21 0.47
C PHE A 134 1.37 7.91 1.23
N ASP A 135 2.24 8.61 0.51
CA ASP A 135 3.39 9.32 1.08
C ASP A 135 3.31 10.81 0.74
N VAL A 136 3.72 11.67 1.68
CA VAL A 136 3.99 13.09 1.40
C VAL A 136 5.51 13.27 1.33
N MET A 137 5.99 13.83 0.23
CA MET A 137 7.41 14.01 -0.03
C MET A 137 7.75 15.49 -0.28
N ASP A 138 9.00 15.86 0.02
CA ASP A 138 9.54 17.16 -0.36
C ASP A 138 9.99 17.21 -1.84
N SER A 139 10.51 18.36 -2.28
CA SER A 139 11.02 18.54 -3.64
C SER A 139 12.28 17.70 -3.97
N ASN A 140 12.90 17.07 -2.96
CA ASN A 140 14.03 16.16 -3.11
C ASN A 140 13.60 14.68 -3.05
N ASN A 141 12.30 14.39 -3.10
CA ASN A 141 11.71 13.06 -2.96
C ASN A 141 11.99 12.39 -1.59
N VAL A 142 12.18 13.20 -0.54
CA VAL A 142 12.32 12.70 0.83
C VAL A 142 10.94 12.69 1.49
N ARG A 143 10.57 11.55 2.10
CA ARG A 143 9.32 11.44 2.87
C ARG A 143 9.35 12.38 4.08
N VAL A 144 8.35 13.26 4.17
CA VAL A 144 8.22 14.27 5.24
C VAL A 144 7.06 13.98 6.19
N ALA A 145 6.19 13.04 5.84
CA ALA A 145 5.16 12.50 6.71
C ALA A 145 5.26 10.98 6.73
N GLU A 146 4.86 10.37 7.84
CA GLU A 146 4.69 8.92 7.91
C GLU A 146 3.44 8.56 7.09
N GLY A 147 3.69 7.92 5.95
CA GLY A 147 2.68 7.50 5.01
C GLY A 147 1.88 6.29 5.47
N HIS A 148 0.69 6.14 4.91
CA HIS A 148 -0.22 5.03 5.23
C HIS A 148 -0.32 4.05 4.09
N LYS A 149 -0.33 2.77 4.46
CA LYS A 149 -0.62 1.64 3.59
C LYS A 149 -2.13 1.38 3.65
N ALA A 150 -2.81 1.59 2.53
CA ALA A 150 -4.20 1.16 2.40
C ALA A 150 -4.20 -0.30 1.96
N SER A 151 -4.80 -1.16 2.79
CA SER A 151 -5.25 -2.49 2.38
C SER A 151 -6.51 -2.40 1.54
#